data_AF-A0A7C3GTL7-F1
#
_entry.id   AF-A0A7C3GTL7-F1
#
_cell.length_a   1.000
_cell.length_b   1.000
_cell.length_c   1.000
_cell.angle_alpha   90.00
_cell.angle_beta   90.00
_cell.angle_gamma   90.00
#
_symmetry.space_group_name_H-M   'P 1'
#
loop_
_entity.id
_entity.type
_entity.pdbx_description
1 polymer ?
#
loop_
_entity_poly.entity_id
_entity_poly.type
_entity_poly.pdbx_seq_one_letter_code
_entity_poly.pdbx_strand_id
1 'polypeptide(L)' 'SRVEEIRSNAKGTTYPEISKGRFREMVIVVPPKILVSEFGEFARDIIRQMRILKRSNVKLEKARDLLLPRLMNGEVAA' A
#
# COMPACT_ATOMS: atom_id res chain seq x y z
N SER A 1 15.71 6.61 6.03
CA SER A 1 14.64 6.40 5.03
C SER A 1 13.80 7.67 4.92
N ARG A 2 13.25 7.99 3.74
CA ARG A 2 12.35 9.16 3.56
C ARG A 2 11.15 9.15 4.50
N VAL A 3 10.68 7.97 4.89
CA VAL A 3 9.57 7.81 5.85
C VAL A 3 9.94 8.35 7.23
N GLU A 4 11.15 8.05 7.72
CA GLU A 4 11.62 8.52 9.03
C GLU A 4 11.89 10.02 9.03
N GLU A 5 12.37 10.57 7.92
CA GLU A 5 12.56 12.01 7.73
C GLU A 5 11.21 12.75 7.74
N ILE A 6 10.19 12.22 7.08
CA ILE A 6 8.83 12.81 7.12
C ILE A 6 8.26 12.73 8.54
N ARG A 7 8.44 11.60 9.23
CA ARG A 7 7.98 11.41 10.62
C ARG A 7 8.67 12.35 11.60
N SER A 8 9.98 12.53 11.50
CA SER A 8 10.72 13.46 12.36
C SER A 8 10.35 14.92 12.13
N ASN A 9 9.85 15.24 10.93
CA ASN A 9 9.33 16.54 10.59
C ASN A 9 7.84 16.74 10.95
N ALA A 10 7.14 15.72 11.45
CA ALA A 10 5.79 15.87 11.97
C ALA A 10 5.80 16.48 13.38
N LYS A 11 4.77 17.29 13.71
CA LYS A 11 4.56 17.87 15.05
C LYS A 11 3.25 17.35 15.65
N GLY A 12 3.19 17.29 16.98
CA GLY A 12 2.03 16.79 17.74
C GLY A 12 2.28 15.38 18.29
N THR A 13 1.82 15.12 19.51
CA THR A 13 2.04 13.85 20.23
C THR A 13 0.91 12.85 20.02
N THR A 14 -0.33 13.32 19.84
CA THR A 14 -1.52 12.48 19.59
C THR A 14 -1.75 12.25 18.10
N TYR A 15 -1.59 13.30 17.29
CA TYR A 15 -1.71 13.26 15.82
C TYR A 15 -0.52 14.00 15.21
N PRO A 16 0.56 13.28 14.86
CA PRO A 16 1.71 13.88 14.20
C PRO A 16 1.34 14.38 12.80
N GLU A 17 1.42 15.68 12.58
CA GLU A 17 1.15 16.32 11.28
C GLU A 17 2.39 17.07 10.77
N ILE A 18 2.66 16.96 9.46
CA ILE A 18 3.64 17.78 8.78
C ILE A 18 2.93 18.91 8.01
N SER A 19 3.35 20.16 8.25
CA SER A 19 2.76 21.30 7.53
C SER A 19 3.11 21.27 6.04
N LYS A 20 2.23 21.83 5.20
CA LYS A 20 2.49 21.96 3.75
C LYS A 20 3.80 22.68 3.44
N GLY A 21 4.15 23.71 4.22
CA GLY A 21 5.40 24.45 4.06
C GLY A 21 6.61 23.55 4.30
N ARG A 22 6.64 22.88 5.45
CA ARG A 22 7.73 21.99 5.84
C ARG A 22 7.89 20.81 4.88
N PHE A 23 6.78 20.26 4.37
CA PHE A 23 6.81 19.20 3.36
C PHE A 23 7.41 19.67 2.02
N ARG A 24 7.10 20.89 1.58
CA ARG A 24 7.62 21.47 0.32
C ARG A 24 9.10 21.80 0.38
N GLU A 25 9.62 22.13 1.55
CA GLU A 25 11.04 22.43 1.78
C GLU A 25 11.94 21.18 1.73
N MET A 26 11.36 19.99 1.82
CA MET A 26 12.12 18.74 1.77
C MET A 26 12.77 18.55 0.39
N VAL A 27 14.11 18.57 0.36
CA VAL A 27 14.89 18.40 -0.87
C VAL A 27 14.70 16.99 -1.43
N ILE A 28 14.48 16.87 -2.73
CA ILE A 28 14.44 15.60 -3.46
C ILE A 28 15.40 15.62 -4.63
N VAL A 29 15.90 14.44 -5.01
CA VAL A 29 16.59 14.26 -6.29
C VAL A 29 15.53 14.21 -7.38
N VAL A 30 15.66 15.05 -8.41
CA VAL A 30 14.80 15.05 -9.59
C VAL A 30 15.63 14.55 -10.78
N PRO A 31 15.50 13.27 -11.16
CA PRO A 31 16.26 12.72 -12.30
C PRO A 31 15.67 13.20 -13.64
N PRO A 32 16.37 12.96 -14.77
CA PRO A 32 15.86 13.21 -16.11
C PRO A 32 14.48 12.57 -16.32
N LYS A 33 13.61 13.26 -17.07
CA LYS A 33 12.21 12.82 -17.31
C LYS A 33 12.12 11.41 -17.89
N ILE A 34 13.08 11.02 -18.73
CA ILE A 34 13.11 9.67 -19.32
C ILE A 34 13.22 8.58 -18.24
N LEU A 35 14.14 8.74 -17.29
CA LEU A 35 14.33 7.79 -16.19
C LEU A 35 13.11 7.74 -15.28
N VAL A 36 12.46 8.89 -15.02
CA VAL A 36 11.21 8.94 -14.24
C VAL A 36 10.11 8.14 -14.94
N SER A 37 10.01 8.25 -16.27
CA SER A 37 9.00 7.56 -17.06
C SER A 37 9.24 6.05 -17.08
N GLU A 38 10.45 5.61 -17.44
CA GLU A 38 10.81 4.20 -17.54
C GLU A 38 10.66 3.47 -16.20
N PHE A 39 11.20 4.07 -15.13
CA PHE A 39 11.02 3.52 -13.79
C PHE A 39 9.55 3.51 -13.37
N GLY A 40 8.82 4.59 -13.70
CA GLY A 40 7.40 4.73 -13.41
C GLY A 40 6.55 3.65 -14.09
N GLU A 41 6.85 3.29 -15.34
CA GLU A 41 6.18 2.20 -16.06
C GLU A 41 6.47 0.84 -15.41
N PHE A 42 7.75 0.54 -15.17
CA PHE A 42 8.16 -0.70 -14.49
C PHE A 42 7.50 -0.85 -13.10
N ALA A 43 7.59 0.18 -12.26
CA ALA A 43 7.05 0.14 -10.90
C ALA A 43 5.51 0.05 -10.88
N ARG A 44 4.83 0.63 -11.87
CA ARG A 44 3.36 0.64 -11.95
C ARG A 44 2.79 -0.76 -12.03
N ASP A 45 3.40 -1.64 -12.81
CA ASP A 45 2.91 -3.01 -13.00
C ASP A 45 3.07 -3.83 -11.72
N ILE A 46 4.21 -3.70 -11.04
CA ILE A 46 4.45 -4.34 -9.74
C ILE A 46 3.43 -3.84 -8.71
N ILE A 47 3.23 -2.53 -8.61
CA ILE A 47 2.24 -1.94 -7.70
C ILE A 47 0.83 -2.41 -8.04
N ARG A 48 0.48 -2.54 -9.34
CA ARG A 48 -0.80 -3.08 -9.77
C ARG A 48 -0.98 -4.52 -9.30
N GLN A 49 0.02 -5.36 -9.49
CA GLN A 49 -0.01 -6.76 -9.07
C GLN A 49 -0.17 -6.88 -7.54
N MET A 50 0.61 -6.12 -6.76
CA MET A 50 0.47 -6.08 -5.30
C MET A 50 -0.96 -5.73 -4.86
N ARG A 51 -1.58 -4.74 -5.51
CA ARG A 51 -2.97 -4.32 -5.20
C ARG A 51 -3.98 -5.41 -5.53
N ILE A 52 -3.79 -6.11 -6.65
CA ILE A 52 -4.65 -7.24 -7.05
C ILE A 52 -4.54 -8.35 -6.02
N LEU A 53 -3.32 -8.81 -5.71
CA LEU A 53 -3.08 -9.88 -4.75
C LEU A 53 -3.63 -9.53 -3.37
N LYS A 54 -3.41 -8.31 -2.89
CA LYS A 54 -3.96 -7.86 -1.60
C LYS A 54 -5.49 -7.95 -1.56
N ARG A 55 -6.19 -7.55 -2.63
CA ARG A 55 -7.65 -7.69 -2.71
C ARG A 55 -8.09 -9.15 -2.81
N SER A 56 -7.36 -9.97 -3.56
CA SER A 56 -7.63 -11.40 -3.68
C SER A 56 -7.51 -12.09 -2.33
N ASN A 57 -6.47 -11.80 -1.55
CA ASN A 57 -6.28 -12.37 -0.21
C ASN A 57 -7.47 -12.05 0.71
N VAL A 58 -7.93 -10.79 0.74
CA VAL A 58 -9.13 -10.41 1.52
C VAL A 58 -10.37 -11.17 1.08
N LYS A 59 -10.55 -11.40 -0.23
CA LYS A 59 -11.68 -12.18 -0.74
C LYS A 59 -11.57 -13.67 -0.37
N LEU A 60 -10.38 -14.24 -0.50
CA LEU A 60 -10.12 -15.65 -0.16
C LEU A 60 -10.29 -15.90 1.33
N GLU A 61 -9.86 -14.98 2.18
CA GLU A 61 -10.08 -15.04 3.63
C GLU A 61 -11.58 -15.08 3.96
N LYS A 62 -12.36 -14.16 3.38
CA LYS A 62 -13.82 -14.15 3.55
C LYS A 62 -14.48 -15.42 3.01
N ALA A 63 -14.03 -15.91 1.86
CA ALA A 63 -14.56 -17.14 1.28
C ALA A 63 -14.25 -18.34 2.18
N ARG A 64 -13.03 -18.45 2.71
CA ARG A 64 -12.66 -19.47 3.69
C ARG A 64 -13.57 -19.42 4.91
N ASP A 65 -13.73 -18.24 5.51
CA ASP A 65 -14.51 -18.09 6.74
C ASP A 65 -16.01 -18.39 6.53
N LEU A 66 -16.53 -18.11 5.33
CA LEU A 66 -17.89 -18.47 4.96
C LEU A 66 -18.05 -19.97 4.68
N LEU A 67 -17.11 -20.58 3.96
CA LEU A 67 -17.23 -21.94 3.47
C LEU A 67 -16.80 -22.98 4.50
N LEU A 68 -15.92 -22.65 5.43
CA LEU A 68 -15.43 -23.60 6.42
C LEU A 68 -16.58 -24.14 7.31
N PRO A 69 -17.49 -23.31 7.87
CA PRO A 69 -18.65 -23.84 8.60
C PRO A 69 -19.56 -24.71 7.74
N ARG A 70 -19.76 -24.32 6.47
CA ARG A 70 -20.60 -25.06 5.51
C ARG A 70 -19.96 -26.39 5.07
N LEU A 71 -18.64 -26.46 5.09
CA LEU A 71 -17.93 -27.72 4.87
C LEU A 71 -18.10 -28.63 6.08
N MET A 72 -17.92 -28.09 7.29
CA MET A 72 -18.03 -28.84 8.54
C MET A 72 -19.44 -29.40 8.77
N ASN A 73 -20.47 -28.73 8.28
CA ASN A 73 -21.85 -29.19 8.38
C ASN A 73 -22.34 -30.01 7.15
N GLY A 74 -21.47 -30.27 6.17
CA GLY A 74 -21.77 -31.10 5.00
C GLY A 74 -22.56 -30.41 3.88
N GLU A 75 -22.81 -29.10 3.95
CA GLU A 75 -23.62 -28.38 2.95
C GLU A 75 -22.93 -28.18 1.59
N VAL A 76 -21.60 -28.26 1.51
CA VAL A 76 -20.82 -27.94 0.29
C VAL A 76 -19.89 -29.06 -0.18
N ALA A 77 -20.04 -30.28 0.34
CA ALA A 77 -19.20 -31.44 0.01
C ALA A 77 -19.86 -32.48 -0.94
N ALA A 78 -20.79 -32.04 -1.80
CA ALA A 78 -21.41 -32.88 -2.83
C ALA A 78 -20.73 -32.71 -4.20
#